data_AF-A0A5A7ZSV4-F1
#
_entry.id   AF-A0A5A7ZSV4-F1
#
_cell.length_a   1.000
_cell.length_b   1.000
_cell.length_c   1.000
_cell.angle_alpha   90.00
_cell.angle_beta   90.00
_cell.angle_gamma   90.00
#
_symmetry.space_group_name_H-M   'P 1'
#
loop_
_entity.id
_entity.type
_entity.pdbx_description
1 polymer ?
#
loop_
_entity_poly.entity_id
_entity_poly.type
_entity_poly.pdbx_seq_one_letter_code
_entity_poly.pdbx_strand_id
1 'polypeptide(L)'
;MRLLVPALLAALVSGTACAQPFVPTERVAIDLVRDRRTAGFTTVARTLAYAERVTGGAFRLGGYQVDYRPDAPFARVRICYRLGIDPPTCGLDYRVAVSPAHVEPADRYNGLTRDLEHGPQAFLRALAREADLQRQPDFLRKVQAVLDPFDPYDWR
;
A
#
# COMPACT_ATOMS: atom_id res chain seq x y z
N MET A 1 -61.00 34.71 25.51
CA MET A 1 -60.80 34.19 24.13
C MET A 1 -59.44 34.65 23.62
N ARG A 2 -58.58 33.70 23.21
CA ARG A 2 -57.45 33.78 22.24
C ARG A 2 -56.32 34.80 22.54
N LEU A 3 -55.22 34.40 23.20
CA LEU A 3 -53.98 33.74 22.70
C LEU A 3 -53.25 34.50 21.58
N LEU A 4 -51.98 34.86 21.83
CA LEU A 4 -50.82 34.82 20.91
C LEU A 4 -49.53 35.18 21.71
N VAL A 5 -48.87 34.18 22.30
CA VAL A 5 -47.60 33.52 21.88
C VAL A 5 -46.34 34.38 22.12
N PRO A 6 -45.46 34.01 23.08
CA PRO A 6 -44.15 34.63 23.23
C PRO A 6 -43.15 34.01 22.25
N ALA A 7 -42.40 34.86 21.56
CA ALA A 7 -41.32 34.46 20.66
C ALA A 7 -40.18 33.84 21.47
N LEU A 8 -40.07 32.51 21.42
CA LEU A 8 -38.94 31.76 21.95
C LEU A 8 -37.70 32.01 21.09
N LEU A 9 -36.72 32.68 21.70
CA LEU A 9 -35.31 32.68 21.29
C LEU A 9 -34.75 31.25 21.43
N ALA A 10 -34.88 30.46 20.37
CA ALA A 10 -34.12 29.23 20.24
C ALA A 10 -32.69 29.59 19.82
N ALA A 11 -31.82 29.74 20.82
CA ALA A 11 -30.38 29.76 20.63
C ALA A 11 -29.97 28.45 19.91
N LEU A 12 -29.62 28.56 18.63
CA LEU A 12 -28.98 27.49 17.88
C LEU A 12 -27.60 27.26 18.49
N VAL A 13 -27.55 26.33 19.43
CA VAL A 13 -26.29 25.73 19.89
C VAL A 13 -25.73 24.98 18.70
N SER A 14 -24.77 25.62 18.02
CA SER A 14 -23.90 24.99 17.04
C SER A 14 -23.08 23.93 17.77
N GLY A 15 -23.66 22.74 17.92
CA GLY A 15 -22.92 21.56 18.30
C GLY A 15 -21.87 21.34 17.22
N THR A 16 -20.63 21.72 17.49
CA THR A 16 -19.48 21.16 16.80
C THR A 16 -19.54 19.67 17.10
N ALA A 17 -20.22 18.93 16.23
CA ALA A 17 -20.00 17.51 16.10
C ALA A 17 -18.49 17.40 15.84
N CYS A 18 -17.74 17.09 16.89
CA CYS A 18 -16.38 16.62 16.77
C CYS A 18 -16.48 15.42 15.85
N ALA A 19 -16.27 15.64 14.56
CA ALA A 19 -16.07 14.57 13.60
C ALA A 19 -14.85 13.82 14.13
N GLN A 20 -15.11 12.74 14.88
CA GLN A 20 -14.06 11.85 15.32
C GLN A 20 -13.31 11.49 14.04
N PRO A 21 -11.98 11.70 13.97
CA PRO A 21 -11.22 11.28 12.82
C PRO A 21 -11.55 9.81 12.61
N PHE A 22 -12.24 9.50 11.50
CA PHE A 22 -12.79 8.17 11.27
C PHE A 22 -11.62 7.25 10.95
N VAL A 23 -11.08 6.63 12.01
CA VAL A 23 -9.95 5.71 11.90
C VAL A 23 -10.46 4.47 11.16
N PRO A 24 -9.87 4.10 10.00
CA PRO A 24 -10.30 2.92 9.27
C PRO A 24 -10.10 1.67 10.13
N THR A 25 -11.00 0.69 10.02
CA THR A 25 -10.71 -0.64 10.55
C THR A 25 -9.53 -1.25 9.79
N GLU A 26 -8.78 -2.17 10.43
CA GLU A 26 -7.60 -2.78 9.82
C GLU A 26 -7.92 -3.43 8.48
N ARG A 27 -9.04 -4.16 8.43
CA ARG A 27 -9.51 -4.82 7.22
C ARG A 27 -9.77 -3.82 6.09
N VAL A 28 -10.46 -2.72 6.37
CA VAL A 28 -10.76 -1.70 5.36
C VAL A 28 -9.47 -1.03 4.87
N ALA A 29 -8.53 -0.74 5.78
CA ALA A 29 -7.24 -0.16 5.40
C ALA A 29 -6.44 -1.11 4.48
N ILE A 30 -6.42 -2.40 4.81
CA ILE A 30 -5.75 -3.43 4.01
C ILE A 30 -6.41 -3.59 2.64
N ASP A 31 -7.75 -3.68 2.58
CA ASP A 31 -8.47 -3.85 1.32
C ASP A 31 -8.26 -2.64 0.38
N LEU A 32 -8.24 -1.41 0.93
CA LEU A 32 -7.89 -0.21 0.17
C LEU A 32 -6.48 -0.28 -0.45
N VAL A 33 -5.49 -0.78 0.29
CA VAL A 33 -4.13 -0.97 -0.23
C VAL A 33 -4.09 -2.06 -1.29
N ARG A 34 -4.80 -3.18 -1.07
CA ARG A 34 -4.83 -4.30 -2.03
C ARG A 34 -5.42 -3.90 -3.37
N ASP A 35 -6.46 -3.06 -3.35
CA ASP A 35 -7.20 -2.61 -4.53
C ASP A 35 -6.61 -1.36 -5.19
N ARG A 36 -5.61 -0.73 -4.55
CA ARG A 36 -4.88 0.41 -5.11
C ARG A 36 -4.33 0.07 -6.49
N ARG A 37 -4.73 0.85 -7.50
CA ARG A 37 -4.24 0.72 -8.87
C ARG A 37 -2.83 1.27 -9.03
N THR A 38 -1.94 0.44 -9.54
CA THR A 38 -0.59 0.82 -10.00
C THR A 38 -0.64 1.52 -11.36
N ALA A 39 0.43 2.20 -11.75
CA ALA A 39 0.61 2.77 -13.08
C ALA A 39 0.69 1.69 -14.18
N GLY A 40 1.00 0.44 -13.83
CA GLY A 40 0.98 -0.71 -14.74
C GLY A 40 -0.42 -1.29 -14.99
N PHE A 41 -1.49 -0.52 -14.77
CA PHE A 41 -2.90 -0.91 -14.99
C PHE A 41 -3.35 -2.20 -14.26
N THR A 42 -2.69 -2.52 -13.16
CA THR A 42 -3.02 -3.63 -12.26
C THR A 42 -3.19 -3.11 -10.82
N THR A 43 -3.49 -3.99 -9.85
CA THR A 43 -3.55 -3.63 -8.43
C THR A 43 -2.30 -4.06 -7.68
N VAL A 44 -2.03 -3.44 -6.53
CA VAL A 44 -0.95 -3.85 -5.62
C VAL A 44 -1.02 -5.34 -5.32
N ALA A 45 -2.21 -5.87 -4.97
CA ALA A 45 -2.36 -7.30 -4.68
C ALA A 45 -2.01 -8.18 -5.87
N ARG A 46 -2.41 -7.80 -7.08
CA ARG A 46 -2.09 -8.55 -8.31
C ARG A 46 -0.60 -8.47 -8.66
N THR A 47 0.05 -7.34 -8.42
CA THR A 47 1.51 -7.20 -8.62
C THR A 47 2.30 -8.10 -7.66
N LEU A 48 1.93 -8.12 -6.38
CA LEU A 48 2.57 -8.99 -5.37
C LEU A 48 2.38 -10.47 -5.71
N ALA A 49 1.16 -10.88 -6.07
CA ALA A 49 0.87 -12.24 -6.48
C ALA A 49 1.59 -12.63 -7.78
N TYR A 50 1.74 -11.69 -8.72
CA TYR A 50 2.53 -11.89 -9.93
C TYR A 50 3.99 -12.18 -9.56
N ALA A 51 4.61 -11.36 -8.69
CA ALA A 51 5.99 -11.53 -8.25
C ALA A 51 6.21 -12.89 -7.55
N GLU A 52 5.31 -13.29 -6.65
CA GLU A 52 5.41 -14.58 -5.96
C GLU A 52 5.36 -15.77 -6.94
N ARG A 53 4.44 -15.73 -7.90
CA ARG A 53 4.30 -16.78 -8.93
C ARG A 53 5.53 -16.89 -9.82
N VAL A 54 5.99 -15.77 -10.39
CA VAL A 54 7.08 -15.79 -11.40
C VAL A 54 8.44 -16.05 -10.79
N THR A 55 8.64 -15.71 -9.51
CA THR A 55 9.89 -16.04 -8.80
C THR A 55 9.89 -17.46 -8.22
N GLY A 56 8.84 -18.26 -8.46
CA GLY A 56 8.71 -19.61 -7.91
C GLY A 56 8.73 -19.64 -6.38
N GLY A 57 8.09 -18.64 -5.75
CA GLY A 57 8.02 -18.50 -4.30
C GLY A 57 9.31 -18.06 -3.63
N ALA A 58 10.29 -17.51 -4.38
CA ALA A 58 11.47 -16.88 -3.80
C ALA A 58 11.13 -15.50 -3.19
N PHE A 59 10.23 -14.75 -3.84
CA PHE A 59 9.46 -13.68 -3.21
C PHE A 59 8.19 -14.29 -2.63
N ARG A 60 7.83 -13.94 -1.40
CA ARG A 60 6.52 -14.32 -0.80
C ARG A 60 5.90 -13.18 -0.04
N LEU A 61 4.59 -13.03 -0.17
CA LEU A 61 3.83 -12.13 0.70
C LEU A 61 3.82 -12.71 2.14
N GLY A 62 4.27 -11.90 3.09
CA GLY A 62 4.33 -12.24 4.52
C GLY A 62 3.10 -11.77 5.32
N GLY A 63 2.32 -10.82 4.79
CA GLY A 63 1.12 -10.30 5.41
C GLY A 63 1.08 -8.77 5.41
N TYR A 64 0.17 -8.23 6.23
CA TYR A 64 -0.02 -6.79 6.41
C TYR A 64 0.06 -6.45 7.89
N GLN A 65 0.70 -5.34 8.22
CA GLN A 65 0.67 -4.72 9.53
C GLN A 65 0.03 -3.35 9.40
N VAL A 66 -0.92 -3.05 10.28
CA VAL A 66 -1.57 -1.73 10.32
C VAL A 66 -1.18 -1.05 11.62
N ASP A 67 -0.57 0.12 11.51
CA ASP A 67 -0.23 0.96 12.66
C ASP A 67 -1.11 2.21 12.66
N TYR A 68 -1.71 2.47 13.81
CA TYR A 68 -2.50 3.66 14.07
C TYR A 68 -1.74 4.58 15.00
N ARG A 69 -1.70 5.85 14.64
CA ARG A 69 -1.13 6.90 15.45
C ARG A 69 -2.23 7.87 15.87
N PRO A 70 -2.45 8.10 17.17
CA PRO A 70 -3.51 9.02 17.62
C PRO A 70 -3.37 10.44 17.07
N ASP A 71 -2.13 10.84 16.74
CA ASP A 71 -1.77 12.15 16.20
C ASP A 71 -1.77 12.21 14.66
N ALA A 72 -2.01 11.09 13.96
CA ALA A 72 -2.00 11.04 12.51
C ALA A 72 -3.43 10.94 11.93
N PRO A 73 -3.77 11.72 10.89
CA PRO A 73 -5.09 11.64 10.24
C PRO A 73 -5.21 10.45 9.26
N PHE A 74 -4.32 9.46 9.36
CA PHE A 74 -4.26 8.30 8.48
C PHE A 74 -3.76 7.07 9.24
N ALA A 75 -4.12 5.89 8.76
CA ALA A 75 -3.50 4.63 9.14
C ALA A 75 -2.26 4.37 8.29
N ARG A 76 -1.26 3.72 8.87
CA ARG A 76 -0.07 3.26 8.12
C ARG A 76 -0.19 1.76 7.89
N VAL A 77 -0.19 1.33 6.64
CA VAL A 77 -0.26 -0.09 6.26
C VAL A 77 1.09 -0.50 5.69
N ARG A 78 1.77 -1.41 6.39
CA ARG A 78 3.03 -2.01 5.98
C ARG A 78 2.79 -3.41 5.46
N ILE A 79 3.15 -3.66 4.20
CA ILE A 79 3.15 -4.99 3.61
C ILE A 79 4.49 -5.65 3.93
N CYS A 80 4.42 -6.81 4.57
CA CYS A 80 5.57 -7.63 4.89
C CYS A 80 5.78 -8.66 3.79
N TYR A 81 7.04 -8.92 3.41
CA TYR A 81 7.40 -9.88 2.38
C TYR A 81 8.70 -10.60 2.75
N ARG A 82 8.95 -11.74 2.10
CA ARG A 82 10.19 -12.52 2.24
C ARG A 82 10.92 -12.58 0.90
N LEU A 83 12.24 -12.48 0.98
CA LEU A 83 13.18 -12.74 -0.12
C LEU A 83 14.03 -13.96 0.26
N GLY A 84 13.41 -15.12 0.48
CA GLY A 84 14.12 -16.34 0.90
C GLY A 84 14.82 -16.31 2.26
N ILE A 85 14.79 -15.20 3.01
CA ILE A 85 15.38 -15.01 4.33
C ILE A 85 14.30 -14.72 5.39
N ASP A 86 14.53 -15.18 6.61
CA ASP A 86 13.75 -14.84 7.80
C ASP A 86 14.59 -13.96 8.74
N PRO A 87 13.98 -13.00 9.48
CA PRO A 87 12.55 -12.65 9.53
C PRO A 87 12.05 -11.90 8.28
N PRO A 88 10.71 -11.79 8.07
CA PRO A 88 10.15 -11.05 6.95
C PRO A 88 10.44 -9.54 7.02
N THR A 89 10.64 -8.92 5.86
CA THR A 89 10.86 -7.48 5.71
C THR A 89 9.52 -6.76 5.55
N CYS A 90 9.23 -5.77 6.39
CA CYS A 90 8.02 -4.94 6.32
C CYS A 90 8.32 -3.56 5.73
N GLY A 91 8.67 -3.54 4.44
CA GLY A 91 9.21 -2.35 3.76
C GLY A 91 8.30 -1.68 2.73
N LEU A 92 7.15 -2.28 2.39
CA LEU A 92 6.22 -1.67 1.43
C LEU A 92 5.14 -0.94 2.21
N ASP A 93 5.12 0.38 2.14
CA ASP A 93 4.47 1.20 3.15
C ASP A 93 3.51 2.23 2.54
N TYR A 94 2.27 2.23 3.04
CA TYR A 94 1.18 3.05 2.54
C TYR A 94 0.54 3.86 3.66
N ARG A 95 0.13 5.08 3.34
CA ARG A 95 -0.77 5.90 4.16
C ARG A 95 -2.18 5.75 3.63
N VAL A 96 -3.13 5.49 4.52
CA VAL A 96 -4.53 5.21 4.18
C VAL A 96 -5.46 6.12 4.97
N ALA A 97 -6.33 6.82 4.26
CA ALA A 97 -7.50 7.51 4.79
C ALA A 97 -8.77 6.93 4.15
N VAL A 98 -9.90 6.97 4.85
CA VAL A 98 -11.17 6.34 4.41
C VAL A 98 -12.29 7.33 4.12
N SER A 99 -12.15 8.59 4.54
CA SER A 99 -13.18 9.62 4.34
C SER A 99 -12.55 10.97 4.01
N PRO A 100 -12.26 11.27 2.73
CA PRO A 100 -12.45 10.39 1.57
C PRO A 100 -11.43 9.24 1.52
N ALA A 101 -11.76 8.17 0.80
CA ALA A 101 -10.85 7.06 0.58
C ALA A 101 -9.62 7.53 -0.20
N HIS A 102 -8.44 7.43 0.41
CA HIS A 102 -7.17 7.86 -0.15
C HIS A 102 -6.06 6.91 0.26
N VAL A 103 -5.24 6.50 -0.71
CA VAL A 103 -4.13 5.57 -0.51
C VAL A 103 -2.93 6.07 -1.28
N GLU A 104 -1.80 6.22 -0.58
CA GLU A 104 -0.55 6.64 -1.19
C GLU A 104 0.64 5.93 -0.56
N PRO A 105 1.75 5.74 -1.30
CA PRO A 105 3.02 5.36 -0.71
C PRO A 105 3.45 6.35 0.38
N ALA A 106 3.97 5.83 1.49
CA ALA A 106 4.52 6.66 2.55
C ALA A 106 5.79 7.41 2.11
N ASP A 107 6.58 6.82 1.21
CA ASP A 107 7.65 7.48 0.44
C ASP A 107 7.32 7.38 -1.05
N ARG A 108 7.19 8.53 -1.70
CA ARG A 108 6.84 8.63 -3.13
C ARG A 108 8.05 8.67 -4.05
N TYR A 109 9.24 8.92 -3.51
CA TYR A 109 10.44 9.25 -4.29
C TYR A 109 11.43 8.10 -4.35
N ASN A 110 11.46 7.24 -3.34
CA ASN A 110 12.38 6.11 -3.27
C ASN A 110 11.69 4.81 -2.79
N GLY A 111 12.49 3.75 -2.73
CA GLY A 111 12.09 2.49 -2.10
C GLY A 111 11.23 1.58 -2.96
N LEU A 112 11.08 0.34 -2.49
CA LEU A 112 10.34 -0.71 -3.17
C LEU A 112 8.86 -0.39 -3.39
N THR A 113 8.23 0.39 -2.49
CA THR A 113 6.83 0.84 -2.66
C THR A 113 6.65 1.68 -3.91
N ARG A 114 7.59 2.58 -4.21
CA ARG A 114 7.55 3.38 -5.44
C ARG A 114 7.58 2.45 -6.65
N ASP A 115 8.54 1.53 -6.72
CA ASP A 115 8.66 0.63 -7.87
C ASP A 115 7.46 -0.31 -8.00
N LEU A 116 6.85 -0.73 -6.88
CA LEU A 116 5.58 -1.45 -6.83
C LEU A 116 4.44 -0.66 -7.49
N GLU A 117 4.33 0.64 -7.21
CA GLU A 117 3.33 1.51 -7.83
C GLU A 117 3.54 1.68 -9.34
N HIS A 118 4.74 1.44 -9.87
CA HIS A 118 5.00 1.51 -11.32
C HIS A 118 4.58 0.24 -12.07
N GLY A 119 4.24 -0.84 -11.35
CA GLY A 119 3.71 -2.08 -11.90
C GLY A 119 4.66 -3.27 -11.82
N PRO A 120 4.27 -4.43 -12.40
CA PRO A 120 4.93 -5.70 -12.16
C PRO A 120 6.41 -5.76 -12.55
N GLN A 121 6.77 -5.27 -13.73
CA GLN A 121 8.16 -5.31 -14.19
C GLN A 121 9.06 -4.36 -13.40
N ALA A 122 8.55 -3.17 -13.06
CA ALA A 122 9.29 -2.22 -12.23
C ALA A 122 9.55 -2.78 -10.83
N PHE A 123 8.54 -3.40 -10.24
CA PHE A 123 8.67 -4.09 -8.96
C PHE A 123 9.70 -5.23 -9.01
N LEU A 124 9.63 -6.10 -10.01
CA LEU A 124 10.62 -7.18 -10.18
C LEU A 124 12.05 -6.64 -10.33
N ARG A 125 12.26 -5.59 -11.13
CA ARG A 125 13.58 -4.94 -11.26
C ARG A 125 14.07 -4.38 -9.93
N ALA A 126 13.17 -3.85 -9.10
CA ALA A 126 13.52 -3.36 -7.77
C ALA A 126 13.86 -4.51 -6.81
N LEU A 127 13.12 -5.62 -6.85
CA LEU A 127 13.47 -6.83 -6.08
C LEU A 127 14.82 -7.40 -6.51
N ALA A 128 15.16 -7.37 -7.80
CA ALA A 128 16.48 -7.77 -8.28
C ALA A 128 17.59 -6.88 -7.68
N ARG A 129 17.41 -5.55 -7.66
CA ARG A 129 18.36 -4.63 -7.02
C ARG A 129 18.50 -4.92 -5.53
N GLU A 130 17.40 -5.14 -4.82
CA GLU A 130 17.40 -5.46 -3.39
C GLU A 130 18.14 -6.79 -3.12
N ALA A 131 17.87 -7.83 -3.91
CA ALA A 131 18.51 -9.11 -3.78
C ALA A 131 20.02 -9.06 -4.10
N ASP A 132 20.44 -8.24 -5.06
CA ASP A 132 21.84 -7.99 -5.36
C ASP A 132 22.56 -7.32 -4.18
N LEU A 133 21.95 -6.29 -3.58
CA LEU A 133 22.45 -5.64 -2.37
C LEU A 133 22.56 -6.62 -1.19
N GLN A 134 21.60 -7.54 -1.07
CA GLN A 134 21.57 -8.59 -0.04
C GLN A 134 22.43 -9.82 -0.40
N ARG A 135 23.15 -9.80 -1.54
CA ARG A 135 24.00 -10.88 -2.04
C ARG A 135 23.25 -12.23 -2.16
N GLN A 136 22.07 -12.21 -2.76
CA GLN A 136 21.22 -13.39 -3.00
C GLN A 136 21.24 -13.84 -4.48
N PRO A 137 22.29 -14.56 -4.94
CA PRO A 137 22.48 -14.86 -6.36
C PRO A 137 21.39 -15.76 -6.95
N ASP A 138 20.84 -16.70 -6.16
CA ASP A 138 19.81 -17.62 -6.65
C ASP A 138 18.45 -16.93 -6.85
N PHE A 139 18.12 -15.94 -6.00
CA PHE A 139 16.94 -15.10 -6.22
C PHE A 139 17.13 -14.23 -7.47
N LEU A 140 18.29 -13.60 -7.58
CA LEU A 140 18.61 -12.71 -8.70
C LEU A 140 18.49 -13.44 -10.05
N ARG A 141 19.03 -14.66 -10.16
CA ARG A 141 18.95 -15.49 -11.37
C ARG A 141 17.50 -15.77 -11.79
N LYS A 142 16.62 -16.04 -10.82
CA LYS A 142 15.19 -16.30 -11.08
C LYS A 142 14.48 -15.05 -11.58
N VAL A 143 14.76 -13.89 -10.98
CA VAL A 143 14.13 -12.63 -11.40
C VAL A 143 14.63 -12.19 -12.79
N GLN A 144 15.93 -12.33 -13.07
CA GLN A 144 16.51 -12.02 -14.38
C GLN A 144 15.84 -12.85 -15.47
N ALA A 145 15.73 -14.18 -15.31
CA ALA A 145 15.08 -15.04 -16.28
C ALA A 145 13.61 -14.64 -16.61
N VAL A 146 12.91 -14.01 -15.68
CA VAL A 146 11.54 -13.48 -15.90
C VAL A 146 11.56 -12.13 -16.62
N LEU A 147 12.59 -11.32 -16.37
CA LEU A 147 12.74 -9.99 -16.94
C LEU A 147 13.38 -10.00 -18.34
N ASP A 148 14.14 -11.03 -18.70
CA ASP A 148 14.84 -11.15 -19.99
C ASP A 148 13.93 -10.87 -21.20
N PRO A 149 12.68 -11.40 -21.29
CA PRO A 149 11.78 -11.10 -22.42
C PRO A 149 11.32 -9.63 -22.50
N PHE A 150 11.60 -8.82 -21.48
CA PHE A 150 11.25 -7.41 -21.40
C PHE A 150 12.48 -6.50 -21.41
N ASP A 151 13.65 -7.04 -21.78
CA ASP A 151 14.85 -6.24 -22.00
C ASP A 151 14.68 -5.44 -23.31
N PRO A 152 14.62 -4.09 -23.24
CA PRO A 152 14.48 -3.26 -24.43
C PRO A 152 15.70 -3.34 -25.37
N TYR A 153 16.80 -3.95 -24.93
CA TYR A 153 18.01 -4.17 -25.73
C TYR A 153 18.12 -5.60 -26.28
N ASP A 154 17.15 -6.48 -26.03
CA ASP A 154 17.07 -7.78 -26.68
C ASP A 154 16.42 -7.64 -28.07
N TRP A 155 17.25 -7.66 -29.11
CA TRP A 155 16.85 -7.47 -30.51
C TRP A 155 16.74 -8.80 -31.29
N ARG A 156 16.74 -9.94 -30.59
CA ARG A 156 16.66 -11.28 -31.18
C ARG A 156 15.32 -11.59 -31.84
#